data_AF-A0A1I1FTI4-F1
#
_entry.id   AF-A0A1I1FTI4-F1
#
_cell.length_a   1.000
_cell.length_b   1.000
_cell.length_c   1.000
_cell.angle_alpha   90.00
_cell.angle_beta   90.00
_cell.angle_gamma   90.00
#
_symmetry.space_group_name_H-M   'P 1'
#
loop_
_entity.id
_entity.type
_entity.pdbx_description
1 polymer ?
#
loop_
_entity_poly.entity_id
_entity_poly.type
_entity_poly.pdbx_seq_one_letter_code
_entity_poly.pdbx_strand_id
1 'polypeptide(L)'
;MKLARLTLVPLVPLAMLAAPAWSAMLDREMPSVFYDGMNAKLINNGYHDVRVLDPETGRLVAYDPDGSEVCIVVDTETGKILQTTYVHPSDK
;
A
#
# COMPACT_ATOMS: atom_id res chain seq x y z
N MET A 1 25.36 -37.09 -44.17
CA MET A 1 25.08 -35.64 -44.06
C MET A 1 23.58 -35.43 -43.96
N LYS A 2 23.16 -34.46 -43.13
CA LYS A 2 21.82 -33.84 -42.99
C LYS A 2 20.77 -34.52 -42.08
N LEU A 3 20.53 -33.84 -40.96
CA LEU A 3 19.44 -33.98 -39.98
C LEU A 3 18.09 -33.51 -40.54
N ALA A 4 16.99 -34.09 -40.06
CA ALA A 4 15.65 -33.47 -40.03
C ALA A 4 14.79 -34.16 -38.95
N ARG A 5 14.84 -33.69 -37.70
CA ARG A 5 13.91 -32.74 -37.05
C ARG A 5 12.64 -33.40 -36.48
N LEU A 6 12.74 -33.67 -35.18
CA LEU A 6 11.70 -33.66 -34.14
C LEU A 6 10.58 -32.64 -34.41
N THR A 7 9.32 -33.05 -34.19
CA THR A 7 8.33 -32.23 -33.46
C THR A 7 7.27 -33.15 -32.84
N LEU A 8 7.49 -33.54 -31.59
CA LEU A 8 6.44 -34.03 -30.70
C LEU A 8 5.79 -32.78 -30.10
N VAL A 9 4.49 -32.57 -30.28
CA VAL A 9 3.74 -31.45 -29.67
C VAL A 9 3.06 -31.98 -28.41
N PRO A 10 3.52 -31.67 -27.19
CA PRO A 10 2.71 -31.93 -26.01
C PRO A 10 1.65 -30.82 -25.89
N LEU A 11 0.39 -31.24 -25.94
CA LEU A 11 -0.78 -30.45 -25.63
C LEU A 11 -0.73 -30.08 -24.13
N VAL A 12 -0.32 -28.86 -23.80
CA VAL A 12 -0.35 -28.36 -22.41
C VAL A 12 -1.78 -27.97 -22.07
N PRO A 13 -2.43 -28.57 -21.07
CA PRO A 13 -3.71 -28.07 -20.60
C PRO A 13 -3.47 -26.75 -19.88
N LEU A 14 -4.08 -25.68 -20.40
CA LEU A 14 -4.10 -24.37 -19.79
C LEU A 14 -4.93 -24.44 -18.51
N ALA A 15 -4.27 -24.81 -17.40
CA ALA A 15 -4.84 -24.66 -16.07
C ALA A 15 -5.01 -23.16 -15.83
N MET A 16 -6.24 -22.66 -15.99
CA MET A 16 -6.66 -21.37 -15.47
C MET A 16 -6.39 -21.38 -13.97
N LEU A 17 -5.27 -20.78 -13.56
CA LEU A 17 -5.06 -20.36 -12.18
C LEU A 17 -6.15 -19.34 -11.89
N ALA A 18 -7.17 -19.75 -11.14
CA ALA A 18 -8.06 -18.83 -10.47
C ALA A 18 -7.17 -17.97 -9.56
N ALA A 19 -6.91 -16.74 -9.97
CA ALA A 19 -6.31 -15.76 -9.08
C ALA A 19 -7.23 -15.66 -7.86
N PRO A 20 -6.74 -15.83 -6.63
CA PRO A 20 -7.56 -15.54 -5.47
C PRO A 20 -7.94 -14.06 -5.58
N ALA A 21 -9.23 -13.82 -5.80
CA ALA A 21 -9.82 -12.50 -5.71
C ALA A 21 -9.80 -12.10 -4.23
N TRP A 22 -8.63 -11.72 -3.74
CA TRP A 22 -8.54 -10.77 -2.64
C TRP A 22 -8.91 -9.40 -3.21
N SER A 23 -10.18 -9.25 -3.59
CA SER A 23 -10.86 -7.99 -3.36
C SER A 23 -10.88 -7.82 -1.86
N ALA A 24 -9.77 -7.32 -1.32
CA ALA A 24 -9.68 -6.86 0.05
C ALA A 24 -10.88 -5.96 0.28
N MET A 25 -11.70 -6.33 1.26
CA MET A 25 -12.82 -5.54 1.75
C MET A 25 -12.44 -4.06 1.75
N LEU A 26 -13.21 -3.24 1.04
CA LEU A 26 -13.09 -1.78 1.02
C LEU A 26 -13.63 -1.14 2.31
N ASP A 27 -13.64 -1.84 3.44
CA ASP A 27 -13.74 -1.19 4.74
C ASP A 27 -12.34 -0.71 5.12
N ARG A 28 -11.94 0.45 4.56
CA ARG A 28 -10.84 1.25 5.12
C ARG A 28 -11.33 1.91 6.41
N GLU A 29 -11.77 1.10 7.36
CA GLU A 29 -12.19 1.60 8.66
C GLU A 29 -10.95 2.02 9.45
N MET A 30 -10.95 3.24 9.97
CA MET A 30 -9.85 3.71 10.79
C MET A 30 -9.91 2.99 12.15
N PRO A 31 -8.79 2.46 12.69
CA PRO A 31 -8.80 1.62 13.88
C PRO A 31 -9.36 2.29 15.15
N SER A 32 -9.41 3.62 15.19
CA SER A 32 -9.99 4.38 16.29
C SER A 32 -10.38 5.79 15.85
N VAL A 33 -11.20 6.46 16.66
CA VAL A 33 -11.56 7.88 16.49
C VAL A 33 -10.32 8.79 16.48
N PHE A 34 -9.26 8.41 17.22
CA PHE A 34 -7.98 9.11 17.15
C PHE A 34 -7.41 9.09 15.73
N TYR A 35 -7.36 7.90 15.11
CA TYR A 35 -6.84 7.75 13.76
C TYR A 35 -7.75 8.40 12.72
N ASP A 36 -9.06 8.36 12.89
CA ASP A 36 -9.99 9.13 12.07
C ASP A 36 -9.69 10.65 12.12
N GLY A 37 -9.45 11.19 13.31
CA GLY A 37 -9.00 12.57 13.48
C GLY A 37 -7.64 12.86 12.83
N MET A 38 -6.71 11.90 12.88
CA MET A 38 -5.43 12.02 12.17
C MET A 38 -5.62 12.02 10.65
N ASN A 39 -6.51 11.17 10.13
CA ASN A 39 -6.87 11.16 8.72
C ASN A 39 -7.45 12.50 8.28
N ALA A 40 -8.41 13.05 9.03
CA ALA A 40 -8.98 14.37 8.76
C ALA A 40 -7.92 15.48 8.75
N LYS A 41 -6.97 15.47 9.71
CA LYS A 41 -5.85 16.40 9.73
C LYS A 41 -4.97 16.27 8.48
N LEU A 42 -4.60 15.04 8.11
CA LEU A 42 -3.73 14.78 6.96
C LEU A 42 -4.41 15.20 5.65
N ILE A 43 -5.69 14.86 5.47
CA ILE A 43 -6.50 15.30 4.32
C ILE A 43 -6.57 16.82 4.23
N ASN A 44 -6.76 17.52 5.37
CA ASN A 44 -6.74 18.99 5.38
C ASN A 44 -5.38 19.59 4.98
N ASN A 45 -4.29 18.82 5.06
CA ASN A 45 -2.95 19.21 4.60
C ASN A 45 -2.64 18.72 3.18
N GLY A 46 -3.64 18.19 2.46
CA GLY A 46 -3.51 17.73 1.08
C GLY A 46 -2.99 16.30 0.91
N TYR A 47 -2.78 15.57 2.02
CA TYR A 47 -2.49 14.15 1.94
C TYR A 47 -3.73 13.36 1.52
N HIS A 48 -3.53 12.21 0.90
CA HIS A 48 -4.60 11.33 0.48
C HIS A 48 -4.22 9.86 0.67
N ASP A 49 -5.21 8.98 0.56
CA ASP A 49 -5.06 7.53 0.74
C ASP A 49 -4.35 7.13 2.05
N VAL A 50 -4.65 7.84 3.14
CA VAL A 50 -4.11 7.58 4.47
C VAL A 50 -4.53 6.19 4.95
N ARG A 51 -3.57 5.40 5.44
CA ARG A 51 -3.79 4.07 6.01
C ARG A 51 -2.95 3.92 7.27
N VAL A 52 -3.53 3.32 8.29
CA VAL A 52 -2.77 2.92 9.49
C VAL A 52 -2.05 1.61 9.18
N LEU A 53 -0.73 1.60 9.33
CA LEU A 53 0.09 0.39 9.19
C LEU A 53 0.22 -0.35 10.52
N ASP A 54 0.43 0.41 11.59
CA ASP A 54 0.56 -0.13 12.95
C ASP A 54 0.03 0.89 13.96
N PRO A 55 -1.15 0.64 14.56
CA PRO A 55 -1.76 1.57 15.50
C PRO A 55 -1.05 1.61 16.85
N GLU A 56 -0.26 0.60 17.23
CA GLU A 56 0.44 0.56 18.52
C GLU A 56 1.69 1.44 18.49
N THR A 57 2.40 1.45 17.35
CA THR A 57 3.60 2.28 17.16
C THR A 57 3.31 3.63 16.47
N GLY A 58 2.04 3.94 16.19
CA GLY A 58 1.66 5.21 15.57
C GLY A 58 2.10 5.35 14.11
N ARG A 59 2.20 4.25 13.37
CA ARG A 59 2.68 4.27 11.97
C ARG A 59 1.53 4.33 10.99
N LEU A 60 1.60 5.31 10.09
CA LEU A 60 0.71 5.49 8.97
C LEU A 60 1.48 5.52 7.66
N VAL A 61 0.80 5.22 6.57
CA VAL A 61 1.23 5.53 5.21
C VAL A 61 0.20 6.44 4.57
N ALA A 62 0.67 7.37 3.76
CA ALA A 62 -0.19 8.28 2.98
C ALA A 62 0.55 8.71 1.72
N TYR A 63 -0.17 9.33 0.80
CA TYR A 63 0.42 10.08 -0.31
C TYR A 63 0.36 11.56 0.01
N ASP A 64 1.48 12.26 -0.19
CA ASP A 64 1.56 13.70 -0.02
C ASP A 64 0.84 14.45 -1.16
N PRO A 65 0.72 15.79 -1.12
CA PRO A 65 0.04 16.56 -2.17
C PRO A 65 0.65 16.40 -3.56
N ASP A 66 1.94 16.04 -3.65
CA ASP A 66 2.66 15.84 -4.91
C ASP A 66 2.56 14.39 -5.41
N GLY A 67 1.90 13.50 -4.64
CA GLY A 67 1.69 12.10 -4.98
C GLY A 67 2.83 11.17 -4.54
N SER A 68 3.74 11.65 -3.68
CA SER A 68 4.82 10.85 -3.13
C SER A 68 4.33 10.00 -1.96
N GLU A 69 4.69 8.72 -1.94
CA GLU A 69 4.35 7.84 -0.83
C GLU A 69 5.23 8.13 0.39
N VAL A 70 4.61 8.40 1.53
CA VAL A 70 5.29 8.71 2.78
C VAL A 70 4.85 7.79 3.91
N CYS A 71 5.82 7.38 4.73
CA CYS A 71 5.58 6.79 6.04
C CYS A 71 5.58 7.91 7.08
N ILE A 72 4.50 8.01 7.86
CA ILE A 72 4.32 9.00 8.92
C ILE A 72 4.32 8.27 10.25
N VAL A 73 5.09 8.76 11.22
CA VAL A 73 5.07 8.31 12.61
C VAL A 73 4.44 9.39 13.45
N VAL A 74 3.41 9.04 14.22
CA VAL A 74 2.70 9.95 15.10
C VAL A 74 2.86 9.51 16.55
N ASP A 75 2.87 10.50 17.43
CA ASP A 75 2.73 10.30 18.86
C ASP A 75 1.25 9.95 19.15
N THR A 76 1.01 8.76 19.69
CA THR A 76 -0.35 8.22 19.89
C THR A 76 -1.11 8.86 21.05
N GLU A 77 -0.41 9.58 21.94
CA GLU A 77 -1.03 10.30 23.07
C GLU A 77 -1.43 11.73 22.68
N THR A 78 -0.60 12.39 21.88
CA THR A 78 -0.76 13.81 21.54
C THR A 78 -1.25 14.05 20.11
N GLY A 79 -1.15 13.05 19.22
CA GLY A 79 -1.48 13.17 17.80
C GLY A 79 -0.54 14.09 17.03
N LYS A 80 0.68 14.31 17.53
CA LYS A 80 1.72 15.07 16.83
C LYS A 80 2.46 14.17 15.85
N ILE A 81 2.77 14.70 14.68
CA ILE A 81 3.68 14.02 13.74
C ILE A 81 5.09 14.12 14.32
N LEU A 82 5.71 12.96 14.56
CA LEU A 82 7.09 12.85 15.03
C LEU A 82 8.06 12.79 13.86
N GLN A 83 7.68 12.08 12.80
CA GLN A 83 8.54 11.86 11.65
C GLN A 83 7.71 11.63 10.38
N THR A 84 8.21 12.15 9.26
CA THR A 84 7.76 11.81 7.90
C THR A 84 8.95 11.29 7.12
N THR A 85 8.78 10.20 6.38
CA THR A 85 9.85 9.59 5.59
C THR A 85 9.30 9.15 4.24
N TYR A 86 9.88 9.70 3.18
CA TYR A 86 9.59 9.29 1.81
C TYR A 86 10.00 7.84 1.59
N VAL A 87 9.08 7.05 1.04
CA VAL A 87 9.32 5.65 0.71
C VAL A 87 10.33 5.55 -0.43
N HIS A 88 10.23 6.45 -1.42
CA HIS A 88 11.21 6.56 -2.50
C HIS A 88 12.18 7.71 -2.23
N PRO A 89 13.50 7.45 -2.16
CA PRO A 89 14.48 8.50 -1.90
C PRO A 89 14.55 9.61 -2.97
N SER A 90 14.01 9.36 -4.17
CA SER A 90 13.91 10.32 -5.27
C SER A 90 12.92 11.46 -5.00
N ASP A 91 12.01 11.27 -4.04
CA ASP A 91 10.86 12.14 -3.81
C ASP A 91 11.16 13.21 -2.73
N LYS A 92 12.40 13.24 -2.22
CA LYS A 92 12.89 14.20 -1.22
C LYS A 92 13.24 15.58 -1.77
#